data_AF-M3DIY8-F1
#
_entry.id   AF-M3DIY8-F1
#
_cell.length_a   1.000
_cell.length_b   1.000
_cell.length_c   1.000
_cell.angle_alpha   90.00
_cell.angle_beta   90.00
_cell.angle_gamma   90.00
#
_symmetry.space_group_name_H-M   'P 1'
#
loop_
_entity.id
_entity.type
_entity.pdbx_description
1 polymer ?
#
loop_
_entity_poly.entity_id
_entity_poly.type
_entity_poly.pdbx_seq_one_letter_code
_entity_poly.pdbx_strand_id
1 'polypeptide(L)'
;MQLSRCPLSLRPRSGEQVPSLTAQVARASNPGGTTAIWVRDRLDGLWHDEDFADWYPRDGRPGLSPAQLATVCVLQFLLGVSDRQAAEAVRCRIDLKYAMAMELDDPGFHHSVLADFRDRLAEGGRADRLLDLALARLKEAGLVRERTTQRTDSTHVLAAVRDLTRLEMVTEAVRAALEEVAGTSPHLLDELVDEDWGLRYGRPVRLGKNPTKPKTRILATGNDAVRLLEHLHRHGPDHTSGPRVQALRQIMVQNYHRDAAGHLRWRTAETEGGSGLPSSSRTIVSPYDTSARYARHGHIISWKGFSAHLTETCAPDGPNVITDVATTAATTYGSKVLPGIHTRLSRRGLLPDEHLVDAGYTSLPHLEQAAREHQVTVSGPLKSNPTRQHRRNEGFARDDFTTSTSTTTSSRSPVPRDRSARAGTAPTRPPRPPRHL
;
A
#
# COMPACT_ATOMS: atom_id res chain seq x y z
N MET A 1 -7.73 18.05 -46.42
CA MET A 1 -6.99 16.87 -45.90
C MET A 1 -7.76 16.31 -44.72
N GLN A 2 -8.53 15.26 -44.95
CA GLN A 2 -9.14 14.47 -43.87
C GLN A 2 -8.01 13.71 -43.18
N LEU A 3 -7.77 13.98 -41.90
CA LEU A 3 -6.92 13.15 -41.06
C LEU A 3 -7.64 11.82 -40.86
N SER A 4 -7.17 10.78 -41.56
CA SER A 4 -7.60 9.40 -41.35
C SER A 4 -7.39 9.03 -39.87
N ARG A 5 -8.49 8.85 -39.13
CA ARG A 5 -8.48 8.19 -37.82
C ARG A 5 -8.01 6.75 -38.03
N CYS A 6 -6.79 6.42 -37.63
CA CYS A 6 -6.31 5.04 -37.55
C CYS A 6 -7.22 4.24 -36.60
N PRO A 7 -7.76 3.09 -37.00
CA PRO A 7 -8.63 2.31 -36.12
C PRO A 7 -7.78 1.70 -35.00
N LEU A 8 -8.13 2.03 -33.76
CA LEU A 8 -7.71 1.29 -32.57
C LEU A 8 -8.21 -0.17 -32.68
N SER A 9 -7.54 -1.13 -32.02
CA SER A 9 -8.08 -2.48 -31.77
C SER A 9 -9.31 -2.49 -30.84
N LEU A 10 -9.85 -1.31 -30.52
CA LEU A 10 -11.09 -1.11 -29.81
C LEU A 10 -12.18 -0.96 -30.87
N ARG A 11 -13.30 -1.65 -30.73
CA ARG A 11 -14.54 -1.12 -31.32
C ARG A 11 -14.97 -0.02 -30.35
N PRO A 12 -14.82 1.28 -30.68
CA PRO A 12 -15.58 2.29 -29.97
C PRO A 12 -17.04 1.93 -30.20
N ARG A 13 -17.66 1.23 -29.25
CA ARG A 13 -19.10 1.27 -29.14
C ARG A 13 -19.36 2.69 -28.69
N SER A 14 -20.14 3.44 -29.44
CA SER A 14 -20.58 4.76 -29.01
C SER A 14 -21.46 4.57 -27.77
N GLY A 15 -20.84 4.32 -26.64
CA GLY A 15 -21.42 4.47 -25.33
C GLY A 15 -21.73 5.94 -25.04
N GLU A 16 -21.79 6.82 -26.06
CA GLU A 16 -22.27 8.19 -25.98
C GLU A 16 -23.80 8.22 -25.81
N GLN A 17 -24.55 7.30 -26.42
CA GLN A 17 -26.01 7.30 -26.35
C GLN A 17 -26.58 5.94 -25.95
N VAL A 18 -27.45 5.94 -24.93
CA VAL A 18 -28.16 4.74 -24.50
C VAL A 18 -29.20 4.37 -25.55
N PRO A 19 -29.26 3.11 -26.02
CA PRO A 19 -30.29 2.67 -26.96
C PRO A 19 -31.70 3.00 -26.45
N SER A 20 -32.56 3.49 -27.35
CA SER A 20 -33.88 4.05 -26.98
C SER A 20 -34.75 3.06 -26.21
N LEU A 21 -34.74 1.80 -26.62
CA LEU A 21 -35.48 0.73 -25.94
C LEU A 21 -34.90 0.44 -24.55
N THR A 22 -33.57 0.37 -24.41
CA THR A 22 -32.91 0.23 -23.11
C THR A 22 -33.27 1.40 -22.19
N ALA A 23 -33.25 2.64 -22.70
CA ALA A 23 -33.62 3.82 -21.94
C ALA A 23 -35.08 3.80 -21.48
N GLN A 24 -36.01 3.44 -22.38
CA GLN A 24 -37.42 3.33 -22.07
C GLN A 24 -37.67 2.31 -20.96
N VAL A 25 -37.14 1.10 -21.09
CA VAL A 25 -37.34 0.01 -20.11
C VAL A 25 -36.66 0.35 -18.79
N ALA A 26 -35.44 0.89 -18.81
CA ALA A 26 -34.71 1.27 -17.58
C ALA A 26 -35.48 2.28 -16.73
N ARG A 27 -36.03 3.33 -17.36
CA ARG A 27 -36.82 4.37 -16.69
C ARG A 27 -38.17 3.83 -16.21
N ALA A 28 -38.82 2.97 -16.99
CA ALA A 28 -40.09 2.35 -16.60
C ALA A 28 -39.92 1.38 -15.42
N SER A 29 -38.86 0.57 -15.42
CA SER A 29 -38.57 -0.39 -14.34
C SER A 29 -38.00 0.26 -13.08
N ASN A 30 -37.36 1.43 -13.19
CA ASN A 30 -36.74 2.14 -12.08
C ASN A 30 -37.22 3.60 -12.04
N PRO A 31 -38.50 3.86 -11.69
CA PRO A 31 -39.06 5.22 -11.72
C PRO A 31 -38.38 6.18 -10.73
N GLY A 32 -37.80 5.66 -9.64
CA GLY A 32 -36.97 6.42 -8.70
C GLY A 32 -35.49 6.52 -9.08
N GLY A 33 -35.08 5.93 -10.20
CA GLY A 33 -33.69 5.75 -10.60
C GLY A 33 -32.95 4.69 -9.77
N THR A 34 -31.70 4.45 -10.15
CA THR A 34 -30.73 3.67 -9.36
C THR A 34 -29.39 4.40 -9.36
N THR A 35 -28.44 4.00 -8.51
CA THR A 35 -27.08 4.54 -8.52
C THR A 35 -26.43 4.43 -9.90
N ALA A 36 -26.65 3.31 -10.61
CA ALA A 36 -26.08 3.10 -11.94
C ALA A 36 -26.66 4.09 -12.97
N ILE A 37 -27.99 4.31 -12.94
CA ILE A 37 -28.67 5.30 -13.78
C ILE A 37 -28.18 6.72 -13.45
N TRP A 38 -28.07 7.05 -12.16
CA TRP A 38 -27.63 8.37 -11.72
C TRP A 38 -26.20 8.69 -12.18
N VAL A 39 -25.26 7.73 -12.04
CA VAL A 39 -23.87 7.90 -12.49
C VAL A 39 -23.84 8.21 -13.98
N ARG A 40 -24.64 7.50 -14.77
CA ARG A 40 -24.73 7.73 -16.21
C ARG A 40 -25.33 9.10 -16.54
N ASP A 41 -26.49 9.43 -15.99
CA ASP A 41 -27.22 10.65 -16.35
C ASP A 41 -26.52 11.91 -15.85
N ARG A 42 -25.86 11.86 -14.69
CA ARG A 42 -25.28 13.06 -14.06
C ARG A 42 -23.83 13.30 -14.43
N LEU A 43 -23.09 12.25 -14.78
CA LEU A 43 -21.66 12.31 -15.09
C LEU A 43 -21.36 11.99 -16.56
N ASP A 44 -22.38 11.71 -17.38
CA ASP A 44 -22.26 11.27 -18.79
C ASP A 44 -21.42 9.99 -18.97
N GLY A 45 -21.41 9.15 -17.93
CA GLY A 45 -20.41 8.09 -17.79
C GLY A 45 -19.07 8.63 -17.31
N LEU A 46 -18.40 7.88 -16.44
CA LEU A 46 -17.17 8.35 -15.79
C LEU A 46 -15.95 8.39 -16.73
N TRP A 47 -15.95 7.56 -17.78
CA TRP A 47 -14.80 7.37 -18.67
C TRP A 47 -15.23 7.14 -20.12
N HIS A 48 -14.31 7.41 -21.04
CA HIS A 48 -14.43 7.14 -22.47
C HIS A 48 -13.41 6.09 -22.89
N ASP A 49 -13.64 5.35 -23.98
CA ASP A 49 -12.71 4.31 -24.42
C ASP A 49 -11.35 4.89 -24.84
N GLU A 50 -11.33 6.13 -25.33
CA GLU A 50 -10.14 6.88 -25.68
C GLU A 50 -9.20 7.12 -24.50
N ASP A 51 -9.73 7.18 -23.27
CA ASP A 51 -8.95 7.35 -22.04
C ASP A 51 -8.01 6.16 -21.77
N PHE A 52 -8.29 5.02 -22.40
CA PHE A 52 -7.57 3.75 -22.22
C PHE A 52 -6.74 3.36 -23.46
N ALA A 53 -6.67 4.22 -24.49
CA ALA A 53 -6.07 3.86 -25.78
C ALA A 53 -4.62 3.40 -25.68
N ASP A 54 -3.86 3.86 -24.68
CA ASP A 54 -2.46 3.46 -24.44
C ASP A 54 -2.31 2.14 -23.66
N TRP A 55 -3.40 1.55 -23.17
CA TRP A 55 -3.37 0.28 -22.41
C TRP A 55 -3.50 -0.95 -23.30
N TYR A 56 -3.90 -0.74 -24.55
CA TYR A 56 -4.21 -1.80 -25.50
C TYR A 56 -3.34 -1.68 -26.75
N PRO A 57 -2.91 -2.82 -27.34
CA PRO A 57 -2.20 -2.82 -28.60
C PRO A 57 -3.09 -2.23 -29.70
N ARG A 58 -2.46 -1.58 -30.69
CA ARG A 58 -3.19 -0.97 -31.82
C ARG A 58 -3.66 -2.02 -32.82
N ASP A 59 -2.95 -3.13 -32.88
CA ASP A 59 -3.15 -4.29 -33.73
C ASP A 59 -3.69 -5.46 -32.90
N GLY A 60 -4.98 -5.75 -33.06
CA GLY A 60 -5.63 -6.83 -32.32
C GLY A 60 -7.08 -7.06 -32.73
N ARG A 61 -7.69 -8.10 -32.16
CA ARG A 61 -9.13 -8.35 -32.30
C ARG A 61 -9.89 -7.26 -31.53
N PRO A 62 -11.01 -6.75 -32.07
CA PRO A 62 -11.87 -5.81 -31.35
C PRO A 62 -12.20 -6.29 -29.93
N GLY A 63 -11.73 -5.53 -28.93
CA GLY A 63 -11.98 -5.79 -27.51
C GLY A 63 -13.34 -5.26 -27.04
N LEU A 64 -13.70 -5.62 -25.81
CA LEU A 64 -14.78 -4.98 -25.05
C LEU A 64 -14.38 -3.55 -24.69
N SER A 65 -15.36 -2.67 -24.47
CA SER A 65 -15.11 -1.28 -24.07
C SER A 65 -14.42 -1.24 -22.69
N PRO A 66 -13.19 -0.71 -22.58
CA PRO A 66 -12.51 -0.55 -21.30
C PRO A 66 -13.24 0.44 -20.37
N ALA A 67 -13.93 1.45 -20.91
CA ALA A 67 -14.76 2.35 -20.10
C ALA A 67 -15.94 1.62 -19.43
N GLN A 68 -16.59 0.71 -20.16
CA GLN A 68 -17.62 -0.16 -19.58
C GLN A 68 -17.03 -1.07 -18.50
N LEU A 69 -15.87 -1.70 -18.75
CA LEU A 69 -15.21 -2.56 -17.77
C LEU A 69 -14.82 -1.80 -16.49
N ALA A 70 -14.31 -0.58 -16.61
CA ALA A 70 -14.03 0.31 -15.48
C ALA A 70 -15.30 0.61 -14.66
N THR A 71 -16.40 0.92 -15.35
CA THR A 71 -17.71 1.15 -14.75
C THR A 71 -18.23 -0.07 -14.02
N VAL A 72 -18.09 -1.26 -14.62
CA VAL A 72 -18.47 -2.50 -13.95
C VAL A 72 -17.61 -2.77 -12.72
N CYS A 73 -16.30 -2.51 -12.75
CA CYS A 73 -15.45 -2.67 -11.56
C CYS A 73 -15.91 -1.79 -10.39
N VAL A 74 -16.32 -0.54 -10.65
CA VAL A 74 -16.85 0.34 -9.59
C VAL A 74 -18.21 -0.13 -9.08
N LEU A 75 -19.14 -0.45 -9.99
CA LEU A 75 -20.46 -0.96 -9.60
C LEU A 75 -20.36 -2.31 -8.88
N GLN A 76 -19.45 -3.18 -9.30
CA GLN A 76 -19.15 -4.45 -8.65
C GLN A 76 -18.76 -4.23 -7.18
N PHE A 77 -17.84 -3.29 -6.93
CA PHE A 77 -17.40 -2.96 -5.58
C PHE A 77 -18.54 -2.38 -4.75
N LEU A 78 -19.30 -1.42 -5.30
CA LEU A 78 -20.43 -0.79 -4.62
C LEU A 78 -21.54 -1.78 -4.26
N LEU A 79 -21.78 -2.77 -5.13
CA LEU A 79 -22.81 -3.80 -4.93
C LEU A 79 -22.32 -4.99 -4.10
N GLY A 80 -21.02 -5.08 -3.79
CA GLY A 80 -20.43 -6.18 -3.03
C GLY A 80 -20.57 -7.54 -3.73
N VAL A 81 -20.50 -7.58 -5.07
CA VAL A 81 -20.72 -8.80 -5.86
C VAL A 81 -19.42 -9.40 -6.40
N SER A 82 -19.39 -10.73 -6.56
CA SER A 82 -18.28 -11.44 -7.22
C SER A 82 -18.21 -11.15 -8.73
N ASP A 83 -17.10 -11.48 -9.39
CA ASP A 83 -16.95 -11.27 -10.85
C ASP A 83 -18.05 -11.98 -11.66
N ARG A 84 -18.44 -13.20 -11.25
CA ARG A 84 -19.52 -13.96 -11.89
C ARG A 84 -20.86 -13.27 -11.73
N GLN A 85 -21.13 -12.78 -10.53
CA GLN A 85 -22.36 -12.05 -10.25
C GLN A 85 -22.37 -10.69 -10.95
N ALA A 86 -21.23 -10.01 -11.10
CA ALA A 86 -21.12 -8.77 -11.85
C ALA A 86 -21.39 -8.98 -13.35
N ALA A 87 -20.78 -10.00 -13.96
CA ALA A 87 -21.06 -10.36 -15.35
C ALA A 87 -22.54 -10.76 -15.57
N GLU A 88 -23.11 -11.51 -14.63
CA GLU A 88 -24.53 -11.86 -14.66
C GLU A 88 -25.43 -10.64 -14.46
N ALA A 89 -25.05 -9.70 -13.60
CA ALA A 89 -25.75 -8.45 -13.37
C ALA A 89 -25.73 -7.57 -14.63
N VAL A 90 -24.60 -7.49 -15.35
CA VAL A 90 -24.49 -6.82 -16.65
C VAL A 90 -25.44 -7.44 -17.68
N ARG A 91 -25.56 -8.78 -17.69
CA ARG A 91 -26.42 -9.52 -18.61
C ARG A 91 -27.91 -9.31 -18.31
N CYS A 92 -28.30 -9.30 -17.03
CA CYS A 92 -29.70 -9.42 -16.62
C CYS A 92 -30.32 -8.14 -16.06
N ARG A 93 -29.52 -7.21 -15.50
CA ARG A 93 -30.06 -6.00 -14.87
C ARG A 93 -30.14 -4.84 -15.86
N ILE A 94 -31.36 -4.31 -16.00
CA ILE A 94 -31.66 -3.20 -16.89
C ILE A 94 -30.91 -1.92 -16.55
N ASP A 95 -30.70 -1.64 -15.26
CA ASP A 95 -30.02 -0.42 -14.80
C ASP A 95 -28.52 -0.43 -15.11
N LEU A 96 -27.88 -1.59 -15.08
CA LEU A 96 -26.49 -1.76 -15.51
C LEU A 96 -26.37 -1.62 -17.03
N LYS A 97 -27.25 -2.26 -17.81
CA LYS A 97 -27.29 -2.08 -19.27
C LYS A 97 -27.48 -0.61 -19.66
N TYR A 98 -28.35 0.11 -18.95
CA TYR A 98 -28.51 1.55 -19.12
C TYR A 98 -27.21 2.30 -18.83
N ALA A 99 -26.58 2.05 -17.68
CA ALA A 99 -25.37 2.75 -17.28
C ALA A 99 -24.20 2.58 -18.26
N MET A 100 -24.13 1.41 -18.91
CA MET A 100 -23.12 1.10 -19.91
C MET A 100 -23.54 1.43 -21.35
N ALA A 101 -24.75 1.96 -21.58
CA ALA A 101 -25.31 2.17 -22.91
C ALA A 101 -25.31 0.89 -23.79
N MET A 102 -25.77 -0.22 -23.24
CA MET A 102 -25.86 -1.53 -23.91
C MET A 102 -27.26 -1.81 -24.45
N GLU A 103 -27.33 -2.60 -25.53
CA GLU A 103 -28.59 -3.15 -26.05
C GLU A 103 -29.20 -4.18 -25.08
N LEU A 104 -30.53 -4.31 -25.11
CA LEU A 104 -31.26 -5.26 -24.26
C LEU A 104 -30.91 -6.72 -24.54
N ASP A 105 -30.58 -7.06 -25.78
CA ASP A 105 -30.21 -8.41 -26.21
C ASP A 105 -28.70 -8.68 -26.14
N ASP A 106 -27.87 -7.69 -25.76
CA ASP A 106 -26.43 -7.90 -25.63
C ASP A 106 -26.14 -8.96 -24.55
N PRO A 107 -25.38 -10.03 -24.87
CA PRO A 107 -25.15 -11.14 -23.95
C PRO A 107 -24.20 -10.82 -22.80
N GLY A 108 -23.59 -9.63 -22.78
CA GLY A 108 -22.56 -9.25 -21.82
C GLY A 108 -21.21 -9.87 -22.14
N PHE A 109 -20.45 -10.21 -21.10
CA PHE A 109 -19.09 -10.75 -21.22
C PHE A 109 -18.82 -11.86 -20.21
N HIS A 110 -17.76 -12.63 -20.46
CA HIS A 110 -17.31 -13.65 -19.52
C HIS A 110 -16.58 -13.02 -18.32
N HIS A 111 -16.93 -13.43 -17.10
CA HIS A 111 -16.41 -12.85 -15.84
C HIS A 111 -14.88 -12.71 -15.74
N SER A 112 -14.10 -13.60 -16.38
CA SER A 112 -12.63 -13.55 -16.36
C SER A 112 -12.06 -12.24 -16.92
N VAL A 113 -12.79 -11.56 -17.80
CA VAL A 113 -12.36 -10.28 -18.38
C VAL A 113 -12.14 -9.20 -17.31
N LEU A 114 -12.88 -9.25 -16.20
CA LEU A 114 -12.71 -8.29 -15.10
C LEU A 114 -11.37 -8.49 -14.36
N ALA A 115 -10.89 -9.73 -14.26
CA ALA A 115 -9.57 -10.01 -13.70
C ALA A 115 -8.48 -9.45 -14.61
N ASP A 116 -8.52 -9.77 -15.91
CA ASP A 116 -7.55 -9.28 -16.89
C ASP A 116 -7.52 -7.74 -16.95
N PHE A 117 -8.68 -7.09 -16.82
CA PHE A 117 -8.78 -5.63 -16.78
C PHE A 117 -8.11 -5.04 -15.52
N ARG A 118 -8.34 -5.65 -14.34
CA ARG A 118 -7.71 -5.19 -13.09
C ARG A 118 -6.21 -5.43 -13.06
N ASP A 119 -5.72 -6.51 -13.67
CA ASP A 119 -4.28 -6.75 -13.82
C ASP A 119 -3.65 -5.63 -14.66
N ARG A 120 -4.28 -5.23 -15.77
CA ARG A 120 -3.85 -4.06 -16.56
C ARG A 120 -3.91 -2.78 -15.75
N LEU A 121 -4.96 -2.57 -14.95
CA LEU A 121 -5.13 -1.38 -14.12
C LEU A 121 -4.01 -1.22 -13.07
N ALA A 122 -3.42 -2.33 -12.62
CA ALA A 122 -2.33 -2.33 -11.64
C ALA A 122 -0.98 -1.87 -12.22
N GLU A 123 -0.84 -1.80 -13.55
CA GLU A 123 0.42 -1.41 -14.20
C GLU A 123 0.59 0.11 -14.29
N GLY A 124 1.83 0.59 -14.21
CA GLY A 124 2.23 1.92 -14.70
C GLY A 124 1.42 3.11 -14.18
N GLY A 125 0.92 3.06 -12.94
CA GLY A 125 0.11 4.14 -12.35
C GLY A 125 -1.27 4.34 -13.00
N ARG A 126 -1.76 3.34 -13.75
CA ARG A 126 -3.06 3.41 -14.44
C ARG A 126 -4.23 3.61 -13.48
N ALA A 127 -4.19 3.02 -12.28
CA ALA A 127 -5.17 3.27 -11.23
C ALA A 127 -5.25 4.76 -10.82
N ASP A 128 -4.11 5.42 -10.65
CA ASP A 128 -4.07 6.86 -10.34
C ASP A 128 -4.64 7.69 -11.49
N ARG A 129 -4.34 7.32 -12.75
CA ARG A 129 -4.92 7.97 -13.93
C ARG A 129 -6.44 7.80 -14.00
N LEU A 130 -6.95 6.62 -13.66
CA LEU A 130 -8.39 6.36 -13.64
C LEU A 130 -9.10 7.22 -12.59
N LEU A 131 -8.49 7.38 -11.40
CA LEU A 131 -8.97 8.29 -10.36
C LEU A 131 -8.90 9.75 -10.81
N ASP A 132 -7.80 10.16 -11.46
CA ASP A 132 -7.63 11.53 -11.98
C ASP A 132 -8.78 11.90 -12.94
N LEU A 133 -9.15 11.00 -13.85
CA LEU A 133 -10.27 11.18 -14.78
C LEU A 133 -11.62 11.30 -14.07
N ALA A 134 -11.88 10.41 -13.11
CA ALA A 134 -13.11 10.45 -12.32
C ALA A 134 -13.22 11.77 -11.54
N LEU A 135 -12.13 12.23 -10.90
CA LEU A 135 -12.09 13.48 -10.17
C LEU A 135 -12.32 14.71 -11.06
N ALA A 136 -11.81 14.70 -12.30
CA ALA A 136 -12.09 15.76 -13.26
C ALA A 136 -13.60 15.88 -13.56
N ARG A 137 -14.27 14.74 -13.83
CA ARG A 137 -15.73 14.69 -14.07
C ARG A 137 -16.53 15.12 -12.83
N LEU A 138 -16.11 14.70 -11.64
CA LEU A 138 -16.75 15.12 -10.39
C LEU A 138 -16.58 16.62 -10.12
N LYS A 139 -15.44 17.21 -10.51
CA LYS A 139 -15.22 18.67 -10.46
C LYS A 139 -16.12 19.41 -11.44
N GLU A 140 -16.22 18.95 -12.68
CA GLU A 140 -17.13 19.50 -13.71
C GLU A 140 -18.60 19.43 -13.28
N ALA A 141 -19.00 18.34 -12.60
CA ALA A 141 -20.35 18.18 -12.07
C ALA A 141 -20.65 19.05 -10.83
N GLY A 142 -19.65 19.74 -10.27
CA GLY A 142 -19.76 20.56 -9.07
C GLY A 142 -19.76 19.79 -7.76
N LEU A 143 -19.37 18.50 -7.78
CA LEU A 143 -19.37 17.62 -6.61
C LEU A 143 -18.09 17.73 -5.77
N VAL A 144 -17.00 18.19 -6.38
CA VAL A 144 -15.72 18.45 -5.72
C VAL A 144 -15.22 19.84 -6.10
N ARG A 145 -14.68 20.57 -5.12
CA ARG A 145 -14.10 21.89 -5.30
C ARG A 145 -12.71 21.97 -4.69
N GLU A 146 -11.87 22.79 -5.30
CA GLU A 146 -10.60 23.20 -4.71
C GLU A 146 -10.81 24.07 -3.47
N ARG A 147 -9.77 24.21 -2.65
CA ARG A 147 -9.74 25.12 -1.51
C ARG A 147 -10.89 24.87 -0.53
N THR A 148 -11.21 23.59 -0.33
CA THR A 148 -12.15 23.10 0.68
C THR A 148 -11.41 22.48 1.87
N THR A 149 -12.13 22.12 2.93
CA THR A 149 -11.56 21.30 4.01
C THR A 149 -11.47 19.84 3.56
N GLN A 150 -10.29 19.26 3.68
CA GLN A 150 -10.04 17.84 3.43
C GLN A 150 -9.42 17.19 4.66
N ARG A 151 -9.60 15.87 4.80
CA ARG A 151 -8.96 15.09 5.85
C ARG A 151 -8.21 13.90 5.29
N THR A 152 -7.11 13.54 5.93
CA THR A 152 -6.39 12.31 5.62
C THR A 152 -6.34 11.38 6.82
N ASP A 153 -6.67 10.13 6.58
CA ASP A 153 -6.43 9.04 7.51
C ASP A 153 -5.80 7.84 6.79
N SER A 154 -5.15 6.95 7.54
CA SER A 154 -4.60 5.71 7.02
C SER A 154 -5.38 4.49 7.47
N THR A 155 -5.58 3.56 6.53
CA THR A 155 -5.99 2.19 6.83
C THR A 155 -4.89 1.21 6.43
N HIS A 156 -4.98 -0.03 6.93
CA HIS A 156 -4.04 -1.09 6.55
C HIS A 156 -4.57 -1.88 5.37
N VAL A 157 -3.68 -2.26 4.47
CA VAL A 157 -3.97 -3.21 3.39
C VAL A 157 -3.19 -4.48 3.67
N LEU A 158 -3.92 -5.58 3.84
CA LEU A 158 -3.32 -6.89 4.07
C LEU A 158 -2.70 -7.40 2.77
N ALA A 159 -1.44 -7.82 2.83
CA ALA A 159 -0.86 -8.54 1.72
C ALA A 159 -1.48 -9.94 1.65
N ALA A 160 -1.76 -10.42 0.43
CA ALA A 160 -2.24 -11.77 0.18
C ALA A 160 -1.09 -12.80 0.31
N VAL A 161 -0.45 -12.84 1.47
CA VAL A 161 0.72 -13.66 1.75
C VAL A 161 0.47 -14.54 2.97
N ARG A 162 1.16 -15.68 2.99
CA ARG A 162 1.08 -16.61 4.11
C ARG A 162 1.86 -16.09 5.33
N ASP A 163 1.30 -16.32 6.51
CA ASP A 163 2.04 -16.11 7.75
C ASP A 163 3.08 -17.21 7.97
N LEU A 164 4.35 -16.85 7.78
CA LEU A 164 5.50 -17.74 7.99
C LEU A 164 6.27 -17.36 9.26
N THR A 165 6.72 -18.38 10.00
CA THR A 165 7.80 -18.23 10.97
C THR A 165 9.13 -17.92 10.26
N ARG A 166 10.17 -17.47 10.99
CA ARG A 166 11.48 -17.19 10.36
C ARG A 166 12.11 -18.42 9.70
N LEU A 167 11.94 -19.61 10.28
CA LEU A 167 12.45 -20.84 9.66
C LEU A 167 11.65 -21.15 8.39
N GLU A 168 10.32 -21.12 8.46
CA GLU A 168 9.47 -21.32 7.27
C GLU A 168 9.74 -20.27 6.19
N MET A 169 10.08 -19.02 6.55
CA MET A 169 10.46 -17.97 5.60
C MET A 169 11.67 -18.37 4.76
N VAL A 170 12.74 -18.81 5.41
CA VAL A 170 13.97 -19.20 4.72
C VAL A 170 13.71 -20.45 3.87
N THR A 171 13.03 -21.45 4.42
CA THR A 171 12.73 -22.69 3.70
C THR A 171 11.83 -22.43 2.48
N GLU A 172 10.80 -21.58 2.63
CA GLU A 172 9.91 -21.21 1.53
C GLU A 172 10.65 -20.36 0.50
N ALA A 173 11.61 -19.52 0.90
CA ALA A 173 12.44 -18.77 -0.03
C ALA A 173 13.35 -19.69 -0.87
N VAL A 174 13.90 -20.76 -0.28
CA VAL A 174 14.66 -21.77 -1.05
C VAL A 174 13.75 -22.45 -2.06
N ARG A 175 12.57 -22.91 -1.64
CA ARG A 175 11.56 -23.48 -2.55
C ARG A 175 11.19 -22.50 -3.67
N ALA A 176 10.89 -21.25 -3.34
CA ALA A 176 10.49 -20.24 -4.29
C ALA A 176 11.57 -20.01 -5.36
N ALA A 177 12.84 -19.94 -4.95
CA ALA A 177 13.98 -19.83 -5.87
C ALA A 177 14.13 -21.09 -6.75
N LEU A 178 13.98 -22.30 -6.19
CA LEU A 178 14.00 -23.54 -6.97
C LEU A 178 12.89 -23.59 -8.02
N GLU A 179 11.67 -23.15 -7.69
CA GLU A 179 10.57 -23.06 -8.65
C GLU A 179 10.85 -22.09 -9.80
N GLU A 180 11.48 -20.94 -9.50
CA GLU A 180 11.90 -19.98 -10.53
C GLU A 180 12.99 -20.55 -11.44
N VAL A 181 14.00 -21.21 -10.86
CA VAL A 181 15.06 -21.87 -11.64
C VAL A 181 14.49 -23.03 -12.45
N ALA A 182 13.55 -23.81 -11.93
CA ALA A 182 12.88 -24.87 -12.68
C ALA A 182 12.12 -24.34 -13.91
N GLY A 183 11.50 -23.15 -13.79
CA GLY A 183 10.76 -22.53 -14.89
C GLY A 183 11.65 -21.87 -15.95
N THR A 184 12.87 -21.45 -15.59
CA THR A 184 13.75 -20.65 -16.47
C THR A 184 14.98 -21.41 -16.96
N SER A 185 15.56 -22.28 -16.13
CA SER A 185 16.81 -23.01 -16.38
C SER A 185 16.82 -24.36 -15.64
N PRO A 186 15.91 -25.29 -16.01
CA PRO A 186 15.71 -26.53 -15.26
C PRO A 186 16.96 -27.42 -15.17
N HIS A 187 17.81 -27.42 -16.20
CA HIS A 187 19.05 -28.20 -16.26
C HIS A 187 20.05 -27.88 -15.12
N LEU A 188 19.96 -26.69 -14.51
CA LEU A 188 20.78 -26.32 -13.35
C LEU A 188 20.35 -27.05 -12.07
N LEU A 189 19.17 -27.67 -12.04
CA LEU A 189 18.70 -28.40 -10.87
C LEU A 189 19.19 -29.85 -10.85
N ASP A 190 19.58 -30.41 -11.99
CA ASP A 190 19.96 -31.82 -12.13
C ASP A 190 21.19 -32.19 -11.27
N GLU A 191 22.12 -31.26 -11.08
CA GLU A 191 23.33 -31.46 -10.25
C GLU A 191 23.11 -31.13 -8.76
N LEU A 192 22.00 -30.46 -8.43
CA LEU A 192 21.78 -29.86 -7.12
C LEU A 192 20.69 -30.57 -6.31
N VAL A 193 19.60 -30.97 -6.97
CA VAL A 193 18.38 -31.47 -6.33
C VAL A 193 18.40 -32.99 -6.31
N ASP A 194 18.55 -33.55 -5.11
CA ASP A 194 18.39 -34.98 -4.83
C ASP A 194 17.00 -35.28 -4.22
N GLU A 195 16.75 -36.55 -3.88
CA GLU A 195 15.50 -36.99 -3.23
C GLU A 195 15.24 -36.22 -1.92
N ASP A 196 16.31 -35.90 -1.20
CA ASP A 196 16.31 -35.21 0.08
C ASP A 196 15.84 -33.75 -0.07
N TRP A 197 16.26 -33.06 -1.15
CA TRP A 197 15.73 -31.76 -1.55
C TRP A 197 14.26 -31.86 -1.98
N GLY A 198 13.89 -32.92 -2.71
CA GLY A 198 12.50 -33.20 -3.07
C GLY A 198 11.58 -33.32 -1.85
N LEU A 199 12.02 -34.01 -0.80
CA LEU A 199 11.30 -34.12 0.47
C LEU A 199 11.18 -32.78 1.21
N ARG A 200 12.23 -31.94 1.19
CA ARG A 200 12.26 -30.66 1.93
C ARG A 200 11.53 -29.52 1.22
N TYR A 201 11.66 -29.42 -0.10
CA TYR A 201 11.23 -28.26 -0.88
C TYR A 201 10.16 -28.59 -1.92
N GLY A 202 9.87 -29.87 -2.19
CA GLY A 202 8.89 -30.30 -3.20
C GLY A 202 7.44 -29.92 -2.88
N ARG A 203 7.10 -29.60 -1.63
CA ARG A 203 5.78 -29.08 -1.22
C ARG A 203 5.86 -27.73 -0.49
N PRO A 204 4.80 -26.89 -0.53
CA PRO A 204 4.76 -25.65 0.25
C PRO A 204 5.03 -25.92 1.72
N VAL A 205 5.91 -25.13 2.33
CA VAL A 205 6.53 -25.47 3.62
C VAL A 205 5.53 -25.36 4.76
N ARG A 206 5.22 -26.44 5.48
CA ARG A 206 4.32 -26.39 6.66
C ARG A 206 4.98 -27.05 7.85
N LEU A 207 5.65 -26.26 8.70
CA LEU A 207 6.40 -26.79 9.84
C LEU A 207 5.62 -26.70 11.16
N GLY A 208 4.57 -25.85 11.22
CA GLY A 208 3.74 -25.67 12.40
C GLY A 208 4.42 -24.84 13.49
N LYS A 209 3.73 -24.59 14.62
CA LYS A 209 4.22 -23.71 15.70
C LYS A 209 5.49 -24.24 16.39
N ASN A 210 5.61 -25.56 16.54
CA ASN A 210 6.72 -26.24 17.21
C ASN A 210 7.36 -27.27 16.28
N PRO A 211 8.21 -26.85 15.34
CA PRO A 211 8.86 -27.78 14.43
C PRO A 211 9.80 -28.74 15.16
N THR A 212 9.77 -30.01 14.78
CA THR A 212 10.74 -31.02 15.24
C THR A 212 12.17 -30.61 14.85
N LYS A 213 13.13 -30.71 15.78
CA LYS A 213 14.57 -30.42 15.57
C LYS A 213 14.83 -29.05 14.87
N PRO A 214 14.39 -27.92 15.45
CA PRO A 214 14.46 -26.61 14.80
C PRO A 214 15.89 -26.18 14.47
N LYS A 215 16.85 -26.42 15.37
CA LYS A 215 18.27 -26.05 15.16
C LYS A 215 18.89 -26.78 13.97
N THR A 216 18.61 -28.08 13.83
CA THR A 216 19.09 -28.88 12.70
C THR A 216 18.50 -28.38 11.39
N ARG A 217 17.19 -28.07 11.37
CA ARG A 217 16.52 -27.53 10.18
C ARG A 217 17.07 -26.15 9.78
N ILE A 218 17.31 -25.26 10.75
CA ILE A 218 17.95 -23.97 10.50
C ILE A 218 19.30 -24.16 9.80
N LEU A 219 20.17 -25.03 10.32
CA LEU A 219 21.49 -25.27 9.72
C LEU A 219 21.38 -25.90 8.33
N ALA A 220 20.54 -26.92 8.16
CA ALA A 220 20.35 -27.60 6.88
C ALA A 220 19.80 -26.64 5.81
N THR A 221 18.71 -25.92 6.10
CA THR A 221 18.13 -24.96 5.17
C THR A 221 19.09 -23.82 4.85
N GLY A 222 19.85 -23.33 5.83
CA GLY A 222 20.87 -22.31 5.60
C GLY A 222 21.97 -22.77 4.65
N ASN A 223 22.47 -24.00 4.84
CA ASN A 223 23.50 -24.58 3.97
C ASN A 223 22.96 -24.88 2.55
N ASP A 224 21.74 -25.41 2.45
CA ASP A 224 21.06 -25.64 1.17
C ASP A 224 20.92 -24.32 0.39
N ALA A 225 20.46 -23.25 1.06
CA ALA A 225 20.34 -21.93 0.45
C ALA A 225 21.68 -21.38 -0.06
N VAL A 226 22.76 -21.55 0.70
CA VAL A 226 24.11 -21.16 0.28
C VAL A 226 24.54 -21.97 -0.94
N ARG A 227 24.36 -23.30 -0.92
CA ARG A 227 24.71 -24.19 -2.03
C ARG A 227 23.97 -23.81 -3.32
N LEU A 228 22.68 -23.50 -3.22
CA LEU A 228 21.87 -23.03 -4.36
C LEU A 228 22.40 -21.70 -4.90
N LEU A 229 22.61 -20.69 -4.04
CA LEU A 229 23.09 -19.38 -4.47
C LEU A 229 24.50 -19.44 -5.09
N GLU A 230 25.42 -20.22 -4.51
CA GLU A 230 26.76 -20.43 -5.05
C GLU A 230 26.74 -21.20 -6.37
N HIS A 231 25.84 -22.18 -6.51
CA HIS A 231 25.66 -22.90 -7.77
C HIS A 231 25.17 -21.97 -8.88
N LEU A 232 24.12 -21.18 -8.64
CA LEU A 232 23.61 -20.21 -9.61
C LEU A 232 24.67 -19.16 -9.98
N HIS A 233 25.44 -18.67 -9.00
CA HIS A 233 26.50 -17.71 -9.25
C HIS A 233 27.60 -18.25 -10.18
N ARG A 234 27.99 -19.52 -10.02
CA ARG A 234 28.99 -20.17 -10.89
C ARG A 234 28.52 -20.31 -12.33
N HIS A 235 27.21 -20.41 -12.57
CA HIS A 235 26.63 -20.51 -13.91
C HIS A 235 26.30 -19.15 -14.55
N GLY A 236 26.67 -18.04 -13.91
CA GLY A 236 26.63 -16.70 -14.50
C GLY A 236 25.55 -15.77 -13.91
N PRO A 237 25.67 -14.45 -14.16
CA PRO A 237 24.84 -13.43 -13.52
C PRO A 237 23.35 -13.53 -13.89
N ASP A 238 23.03 -14.00 -15.09
CA ASP A 238 21.65 -14.11 -15.58
C ASP A 238 20.79 -14.99 -14.66
N HIS A 239 21.35 -16.10 -14.19
CA HIS A 239 20.71 -17.04 -13.26
C HIS A 239 20.56 -16.52 -11.83
N THR A 240 21.20 -15.40 -11.51
CA THR A 240 21.09 -14.76 -10.19
C THR A 240 20.08 -13.61 -10.18
N SER A 241 19.64 -13.14 -11.34
CA SER A 241 18.84 -11.92 -11.49
C SER A 241 17.35 -12.07 -11.16
N GLY A 242 16.84 -13.30 -11.13
CA GLY A 242 15.43 -13.59 -10.94
C GLY A 242 14.88 -13.08 -9.59
N PRO A 243 13.61 -12.62 -9.55
CA PRO A 243 13.04 -11.99 -8.37
C PRO A 243 13.02 -12.92 -7.14
N ARG A 244 12.73 -14.22 -7.31
CA ARG A 244 12.69 -15.17 -6.19
C ARG A 244 14.11 -15.54 -5.73
N VAL A 245 15.08 -15.64 -6.63
CA VAL A 245 16.49 -15.83 -6.28
C VAL A 245 17.04 -14.61 -5.50
N GLN A 246 16.70 -13.39 -5.93
CA GLN A 246 17.07 -12.17 -5.21
C GLN A 246 16.38 -12.08 -3.84
N ALA A 247 15.11 -12.48 -3.74
CA ALA A 247 14.40 -12.59 -2.47
C ALA A 247 15.13 -13.55 -1.52
N LEU A 248 15.53 -14.74 -1.99
CA LEU A 248 16.30 -15.69 -1.20
C LEU A 248 17.61 -15.07 -0.70
N ARG A 249 18.37 -14.40 -1.58
CA ARG A 249 19.63 -13.73 -1.18
C ARG A 249 19.41 -12.72 -0.06
N GLN A 250 18.39 -11.88 -0.17
CA GLN A 250 18.08 -10.87 0.85
C GLN A 250 17.61 -11.52 2.15
N ILE A 251 16.71 -12.52 2.08
CA ILE A 251 16.22 -13.28 3.23
C ILE A 251 17.37 -13.99 3.96
N MET A 252 18.35 -14.52 3.23
CA MET A 252 19.54 -15.14 3.81
C MET A 252 20.36 -14.13 4.62
N VAL A 253 20.65 -12.94 4.07
CA VAL A 253 21.38 -11.88 4.79
C VAL A 253 20.61 -11.41 6.03
N GLN A 254 19.28 -11.37 5.97
CA GLN A 254 18.41 -10.96 7.08
C GLN A 254 18.34 -11.98 8.22
N ASN A 255 18.60 -13.27 7.94
CA ASN A 255 18.44 -14.35 8.90
C ASN A 255 19.75 -15.00 9.34
N TYR A 256 20.80 -14.90 8.53
CA TYR A 256 22.12 -15.47 8.80
C TYR A 256 23.23 -14.41 8.70
N HIS A 257 24.34 -14.69 9.35
CA HIS A 257 25.63 -14.02 9.15
C HIS A 257 26.73 -15.07 9.10
N ARG A 258 27.91 -14.72 8.58
CA ARG A 258 29.10 -15.55 8.71
C ARG A 258 29.90 -15.09 9.93
N ASP A 259 30.37 -16.02 10.75
CA ASP A 259 31.31 -15.71 11.83
C ASP A 259 32.73 -15.47 11.28
N ALA A 260 33.67 -15.08 12.14
CA ALA A 260 35.06 -14.83 11.74
C ALA A 260 35.75 -16.05 11.12
N ALA A 261 35.26 -17.26 11.42
CA ALA A 261 35.74 -18.51 10.83
C ALA A 261 34.99 -18.89 9.53
N GLY A 262 34.08 -18.03 9.05
CA GLY A 262 33.31 -18.23 7.82
C GLY A 262 32.07 -19.10 7.96
N HIS A 263 31.76 -19.61 9.16
CA HIS A 263 30.60 -20.48 9.36
C HIS A 263 29.29 -19.70 9.37
N LEU A 264 28.25 -20.29 8.79
CA LEU A 264 26.92 -19.71 8.75
C LEU A 264 26.26 -19.79 10.14
N ARG A 265 25.86 -18.64 10.69
CA ARG A 265 25.24 -18.48 12.01
C ARG A 265 23.89 -17.79 11.92
N TRP A 266 22.91 -18.33 12.64
CA TRP A 266 21.57 -17.75 12.76
C TRP A 266 21.60 -16.43 13.55
N ARG A 267 20.91 -15.40 13.05
CA ARG A 267 20.78 -14.11 13.73
C ARG A 267 19.77 -14.18 14.87
N THR A 268 20.14 -13.65 16.02
CA THR A 268 19.33 -13.56 17.25
C THR A 268 19.05 -12.10 17.62
N ALA A 269 18.04 -11.87 18.46
CA ALA A 269 17.64 -10.52 18.90
C ALA A 269 18.52 -9.93 20.03
N GLU A 270 19.29 -10.77 20.72
CA GLU A 270 20.26 -10.40 21.78
C GLU A 270 21.67 -10.32 21.14
N THR A 271 22.60 -9.39 21.42
CA THR A 271 22.87 -8.44 22.53
C THR A 271 23.59 -7.19 21.93
N GLU A 272 23.93 -6.16 22.73
CA GLU A 272 24.87 -5.08 22.32
C GLU A 272 26.13 -5.68 21.66
N GLY A 273 26.45 -5.25 20.43
CA GLY A 273 27.54 -5.79 19.62
C GLY A 273 27.23 -7.09 18.86
N GLY A 274 26.04 -7.66 19.00
CA GLY A 274 25.57 -8.84 18.25
C GLY A 274 25.15 -8.51 16.81
N SER A 275 25.00 -9.55 15.98
CA SER A 275 24.63 -9.40 14.56
C SER A 275 23.29 -8.65 14.36
N GLY A 276 22.38 -8.73 15.33
CA GLY A 276 21.10 -8.03 15.35
C GLY A 276 20.10 -8.52 14.28
N LEU A 277 18.82 -8.26 14.53
CA LEU A 277 17.76 -8.45 13.54
C LEU A 277 17.54 -7.16 12.74
N PRO A 278 17.22 -7.26 11.44
CA PRO A 278 16.84 -6.09 10.65
C PRO A 278 15.59 -5.40 11.23
N SER A 279 15.52 -4.08 11.04
CA SER A 279 14.32 -3.31 11.35
C SER A 279 13.14 -3.82 10.52
N SER A 280 11.92 -3.73 11.06
CA SER A 280 10.70 -4.16 10.35
C SER A 280 10.52 -3.48 8.98
N SER A 281 11.07 -2.28 8.80
CA SER A 281 11.07 -1.55 7.52
C SER A 281 11.91 -2.20 6.42
N ARG A 282 12.88 -3.04 6.80
CA ARG A 282 13.77 -3.77 5.87
C ARG A 282 13.45 -5.25 5.80
N THR A 283 12.86 -5.82 6.86
CA THR A 283 12.55 -7.24 6.95
C THR A 283 11.54 -7.67 5.89
N ILE A 284 11.90 -8.69 5.12
CA ILE A 284 11.02 -9.34 4.16
C ILE A 284 10.08 -10.30 4.90
N VAL A 285 8.79 -10.22 4.57
CA VAL A 285 7.74 -11.02 5.23
C VAL A 285 7.11 -12.06 4.30
N SER A 286 7.55 -12.14 3.05
CA SER A 286 7.15 -13.13 2.05
C SER A 286 8.19 -13.21 0.93
N PRO A 287 8.58 -14.40 0.45
CA PRO A 287 9.44 -14.52 -0.73
C PRO A 287 8.71 -14.19 -2.03
N TYR A 288 7.37 -14.12 -2.02
CA TYR A 288 6.54 -13.85 -3.19
C TYR A 288 6.13 -12.38 -3.31
N ASP A 289 6.01 -11.67 -2.19
CA ASP A 289 5.81 -10.22 -2.15
C ASP A 289 6.86 -9.62 -1.22
N THR A 290 8.00 -9.25 -1.80
CA THR A 290 9.13 -8.67 -1.10
C THR A 290 8.93 -7.19 -0.77
N SER A 291 7.81 -6.58 -1.16
CA SER A 291 7.46 -5.19 -0.87
C SER A 291 6.58 -5.05 0.38
N ALA A 292 5.81 -6.09 0.73
CA ALA A 292 5.04 -6.16 1.96
C ALA A 292 5.92 -6.04 3.21
N ARG A 293 5.44 -5.34 4.23
CA ARG A 293 6.17 -5.16 5.51
C ARG A 293 5.29 -5.54 6.69
N TYR A 294 5.92 -6.02 7.75
CA TYR A 294 5.28 -6.14 9.05
C TYR A 294 5.18 -4.76 9.71
N ALA A 295 3.99 -4.41 10.16
CA ALA A 295 3.76 -3.20 10.95
C ALA A 295 2.93 -3.52 12.20
N ARG A 296 3.10 -2.67 13.20
CA ARG A 296 2.35 -2.71 14.45
C ARG A 296 1.91 -1.32 14.81
N HIS A 297 0.61 -1.15 15.05
CA HIS A 297 0.01 0.08 15.51
C HIS A 297 -0.49 -0.11 16.95
N GLY A 298 0.07 0.66 17.88
CA GLY A 298 -0.16 0.49 19.31
C GLY A 298 0.29 -0.89 19.81
N HIS A 299 -0.48 -1.46 20.73
CA HIS A 299 -0.22 -2.78 21.33
C HIS A 299 -1.11 -3.90 20.79
N ILE A 300 -2.17 -3.56 20.06
CA ILE A 300 -3.25 -4.49 19.70
C ILE A 300 -3.20 -4.87 18.22
N ILE A 301 -2.91 -3.91 17.34
CA ILE A 301 -3.05 -4.11 15.89
C ILE A 301 -1.68 -4.38 15.30
N SER A 302 -1.53 -5.51 14.63
CA SER A 302 -0.36 -5.81 13.79
C SER A 302 -0.78 -6.50 12.51
N TRP A 303 -0.10 -6.20 11.42
CA TRP A 303 -0.41 -6.76 10.11
C TRP A 303 0.85 -6.91 9.26
N LYS A 304 0.72 -7.65 8.16
CA LYS A 304 1.71 -7.72 7.08
C LYS A 304 1.08 -7.18 5.81
N GLY A 305 1.72 -6.19 5.21
CA GLY A 305 1.27 -5.60 3.96
C GLY A 305 1.67 -4.14 3.85
N PHE A 306 0.68 -3.29 3.63
CA PHE A 306 0.84 -1.90 3.25
C PHE A 306 -0.03 -0.98 4.12
N SER A 307 0.19 0.32 3.98
CA SER A 307 -0.70 1.37 4.48
C SER A 307 -1.31 2.10 3.30
N ALA A 308 -2.62 2.27 3.31
CA ALA A 308 -3.35 3.12 2.36
C ALA A 308 -3.75 4.41 3.07
N HIS A 309 -3.25 5.53 2.59
CA HIS A 309 -3.58 6.86 3.06
C HIS A 309 -4.66 7.43 2.14
N LEU A 310 -5.82 7.73 2.70
CA LEU A 310 -6.98 8.21 1.98
C LEU A 310 -7.21 9.67 2.35
N THR A 311 -7.21 10.54 1.35
CA THR A 311 -7.61 11.93 1.50
C THR A 311 -9.01 12.09 0.93
N GLU A 312 -9.91 12.71 1.67
CA GLU A 312 -11.26 13.02 1.21
C GLU A 312 -11.69 14.44 1.58
N THR A 313 -12.64 14.99 0.81
CA THR A 313 -13.37 16.19 1.20
C THR A 313 -14.21 15.92 2.44
N CYS A 314 -14.29 16.91 3.33
CA CYS A 314 -15.13 16.86 4.52
C CYS A 314 -15.76 18.21 4.87
N ALA A 315 -15.90 19.09 3.87
CA ALA A 315 -16.64 20.34 4.02
C ALA A 315 -18.14 20.04 4.19
N PRO A 316 -18.87 20.80 5.03
CA PRO A 316 -20.27 20.51 5.36
C PRO A 316 -21.25 20.75 4.20
N ASP A 317 -20.82 21.45 3.15
CA ASP A 317 -21.64 21.91 2.02
C ASP A 317 -21.50 21.02 0.76
N GLY A 318 -20.97 19.80 0.91
CA GLY A 318 -20.80 18.87 -0.20
C GLY A 318 -20.63 17.41 0.22
N PRO A 319 -20.60 16.48 -0.74
CA PRO A 319 -20.32 15.08 -0.44
C PRO A 319 -18.86 14.88 -0.02
N ASN A 320 -18.62 13.83 0.76
CA ASN A 320 -17.28 13.32 1.00
C ASN A 320 -16.82 12.53 -0.23
N VAL A 321 -15.77 13.01 -0.88
CA VAL A 321 -15.18 12.40 -2.07
C VAL A 321 -13.71 12.17 -1.80
N ILE A 322 -13.24 10.94 -2.06
CA ILE A 322 -11.82 10.59 -1.99
C ILE A 322 -11.09 11.31 -3.12
N THR A 323 -10.22 12.26 -2.76
CA THR A 323 -9.44 13.11 -3.66
C THR A 323 -8.00 12.62 -3.84
N ASP A 324 -7.49 11.80 -2.92
CA ASP A 324 -6.20 11.13 -3.05
C ASP A 324 -6.15 9.78 -2.36
N VAL A 325 -5.40 8.86 -2.97
CA VAL A 325 -5.07 7.55 -2.41
C VAL A 325 -3.57 7.37 -2.54
N ALA A 326 -2.90 7.07 -1.44
CA ALA A 326 -1.48 6.75 -1.43
C ALA A 326 -1.25 5.40 -0.79
N THR A 327 -0.74 4.42 -1.53
CA THR A 327 -0.31 3.15 -0.95
C THR A 327 1.19 3.19 -0.68
N THR A 328 1.59 2.90 0.56
CA THR A 328 2.99 2.89 0.98
C THR A 328 3.31 1.60 1.73
N ALA A 329 4.61 1.28 1.87
CA ALA A 329 5.01 0.20 2.77
C ALA A 329 4.45 0.45 4.17
N ALA A 330 3.97 -0.59 4.85
CA ALA A 330 3.27 -0.45 6.14
C ALA A 330 4.09 0.21 7.27
N THR A 331 5.41 0.30 7.09
CA THR A 331 6.35 0.92 8.04
C THR A 331 6.64 2.39 7.74
N THR A 332 6.05 2.94 6.68
CA THR A 332 6.16 4.35 6.32
C THR A 332 5.39 5.18 7.34
N TYR A 333 6.06 6.13 7.97
CA TYR A 333 5.40 7.08 8.87
C TYR A 333 4.51 8.03 8.07
N GLY A 334 3.28 8.26 8.54
CA GLY A 334 2.31 9.15 7.89
C GLY A 334 2.89 10.54 7.58
N SER A 335 3.71 11.09 8.47
CA SER A 335 4.36 12.39 8.23
C SER A 335 5.20 12.43 6.95
N LYS A 336 5.81 11.32 6.51
CA LYS A 336 6.57 11.26 5.26
C LYS A 336 5.71 11.20 4.01
N VAL A 337 4.42 10.90 4.14
CA VAL A 337 3.48 10.74 3.02
C VAL A 337 2.84 12.07 2.64
N LEU A 338 2.65 12.97 3.62
CA LEU A 338 1.93 14.23 3.45
C LEU A 338 2.46 15.12 2.30
N PRO A 339 3.79 15.31 2.11
CA PRO A 339 4.28 16.10 0.98
C PRO A 339 3.90 15.51 -0.39
N GLY A 340 3.90 14.18 -0.50
CA GLY A 340 3.49 13.49 -1.72
C GLY A 340 1.98 13.63 -1.99
N ILE A 341 1.16 13.63 -0.94
CA ILE A 341 -0.27 13.89 -1.02
C ILE A 341 -0.52 15.31 -1.56
N HIS A 342 0.11 16.34 -1.00
CA HIS A 342 -0.06 17.71 -1.49
C HIS A 342 0.43 17.90 -2.92
N THR A 343 1.53 17.25 -3.31
CA THR A 343 2.00 17.25 -4.69
C THR A 343 0.95 16.68 -5.66
N ARG A 344 0.34 15.54 -5.32
CA ARG A 344 -0.73 14.93 -6.16
C ARG A 344 -2.00 15.78 -6.18
N LEU A 345 -2.43 16.31 -5.03
CA LEU A 345 -3.58 17.22 -4.96
C LEU A 345 -3.35 18.50 -5.77
N SER A 346 -2.13 19.04 -5.77
CA SER A 346 -1.75 20.18 -6.60
C SER A 346 -1.86 19.85 -8.09
N ARG A 347 -1.32 18.70 -8.52
CA ARG A 347 -1.47 18.22 -9.91
C ARG A 347 -2.93 18.04 -10.34
N ARG A 348 -3.79 17.64 -9.40
CA ARG A 348 -5.25 17.48 -9.62
C ARG A 348 -6.03 18.80 -9.56
N GLY A 349 -5.41 19.91 -9.17
CA GLY A 349 -6.13 21.16 -8.91
C GLY A 349 -7.17 21.01 -7.79
N LEU A 350 -6.81 20.26 -6.73
CA LEU A 350 -7.66 19.90 -5.58
C LEU A 350 -6.95 20.13 -4.24
N LEU A 351 -6.03 21.11 -4.18
CA LEU A 351 -5.43 21.50 -2.90
C LEU A 351 -6.52 22.00 -1.93
N PRO A 352 -6.50 21.55 -0.67
CA PRO A 352 -7.39 22.10 0.35
C PRO A 352 -6.91 23.48 0.84
N ASP A 353 -7.81 24.23 1.48
CA ASP A 353 -7.41 25.37 2.32
C ASP A 353 -6.95 24.89 3.69
N GLU A 354 -7.72 23.97 4.27
CA GLU A 354 -7.41 23.31 5.52
C GLU A 354 -7.35 21.79 5.34
N HIS A 355 -6.26 21.19 5.79
CA HIS A 355 -6.02 19.75 5.74
C HIS A 355 -5.96 19.19 7.16
N LEU A 356 -7.02 18.48 7.55
CA LEU A 356 -7.14 17.83 8.85
C LEU A 356 -6.39 16.49 8.86
N VAL A 357 -5.51 16.30 9.83
CA VAL A 357 -4.71 15.07 9.95
C VAL A 357 -4.56 14.63 11.41
N ASP A 358 -4.30 13.34 11.62
CA ASP A 358 -3.99 12.82 12.95
C ASP A 358 -2.54 13.12 13.38
N ALA A 359 -2.19 12.74 14.61
CA ALA A 359 -0.83 12.95 15.14
C ALA A 359 0.23 12.17 14.35
N GLY A 360 -0.13 11.11 13.62
CA GLY A 360 0.77 10.34 12.77
C GLY A 360 1.38 11.16 11.62
N TYR A 361 0.65 12.14 11.10
CA TYR A 361 1.07 13.00 9.98
C TYR A 361 1.75 14.31 10.43
N THR A 362 1.54 14.76 11.66
CA THR A 362 2.07 16.05 12.10
C THR A 362 3.59 16.03 12.27
N SER A 363 4.26 16.98 11.60
CA SER A 363 5.72 17.17 11.60
C SER A 363 6.00 18.64 11.28
N LEU A 364 6.64 19.38 12.19
CA LEU A 364 6.85 20.83 12.03
C LEU A 364 7.43 21.23 10.66
N PRO A 365 8.49 20.57 10.14
CA PRO A 365 9.01 20.88 8.81
C PRO A 365 7.97 20.71 7.68
N HIS A 366 7.09 19.72 7.77
CA HIS A 366 6.07 19.48 6.74
C HIS A 366 4.88 20.42 6.87
N LEU A 367 4.56 20.89 8.08
CA LEU A 367 3.54 21.94 8.28
C LEU A 367 4.00 23.25 7.63
N GLU A 368 5.26 23.65 7.87
CA GLU A 368 5.85 24.84 7.26
C GLU A 368 5.94 24.70 5.73
N GLN A 369 6.38 23.54 5.25
CA GLN A 369 6.44 23.26 3.81
C GLN A 369 5.06 23.37 3.15
N ALA A 370 4.02 22.75 3.74
CA ALA A 370 2.66 22.79 3.20
C ALA A 370 2.12 24.23 3.10
N ALA A 371 2.35 25.05 4.12
CA ALA A 371 1.95 26.46 4.11
C ALA A 371 2.70 27.26 3.05
N ARG A 372 4.02 27.07 2.93
CA ARG A 372 4.88 27.85 2.02
C ARG A 372 4.70 27.47 0.56
N GLU A 373 4.63 26.18 0.25
CA GLU A 373 4.67 25.67 -1.13
C GLU A 373 3.27 25.47 -1.73
N HIS A 374 2.28 25.15 -0.90
CA HIS A 374 0.93 24.81 -1.35
C HIS A 374 -0.17 25.73 -0.81
N GLN A 375 0.18 26.66 0.09
CA GLN A 375 -0.78 27.51 0.80
C GLN A 375 -1.85 26.68 1.51
N VAL A 376 -1.44 25.54 2.09
CA VAL A 376 -2.32 24.62 2.82
C VAL A 376 -2.08 24.79 4.32
N THR A 377 -3.15 25.05 5.07
CA THR A 377 -3.12 24.99 6.54
C THR A 377 -3.30 23.54 6.98
N VAL A 378 -2.29 22.94 7.61
CA VAL A 378 -2.40 21.57 8.13
C VAL A 378 -2.75 21.62 9.62
N SER A 379 -3.91 21.09 9.97
CA SER A 379 -4.46 21.08 11.33
C SER A 379 -4.45 19.65 11.89
N GLY A 380 -3.78 19.44 13.01
CA GLY A 380 -3.73 18.14 13.66
C GLY A 380 -3.02 18.17 15.01
N PRO A 381 -3.27 17.18 15.89
CA PRO A 381 -2.59 17.11 17.17
C PRO A 381 -1.09 16.88 16.95
N LEU A 382 -0.25 17.61 17.68
CA LEU A 382 1.19 17.37 17.66
C LEU A 382 1.52 16.15 18.52
N LYS A 383 2.42 15.27 18.05
CA LYS A 383 2.88 14.12 18.85
C LYS A 383 3.40 14.57 20.21
N SER A 384 3.04 13.82 21.26
CA SER A 384 3.59 14.01 22.60
C SER A 384 5.09 13.71 22.60
N ASN A 385 5.85 14.43 23.43
CA ASN A 385 7.30 14.25 23.53
C ASN A 385 7.61 12.88 24.19
N PRO A 386 8.20 11.91 23.45
CA PRO A 386 8.38 10.55 23.96
C PRO A 386 9.64 10.38 24.82
N THR A 387 10.44 11.44 24.98
CA THR A 387 11.72 11.39 25.70
C THR A 387 11.55 10.93 27.14
N ARG A 388 12.54 10.20 27.64
CA ARG A 388 12.56 9.73 29.04
C ARG A 388 12.52 10.91 30.02
N GLN A 389 13.19 12.00 29.66
CA GLN A 389 13.18 13.29 30.36
C GLN A 389 11.76 13.84 30.51
N HIS A 390 11.01 13.93 29.40
CA HIS A 390 9.59 14.33 29.42
C HIS A 390 8.74 13.40 30.29
N ARG A 391 8.91 12.07 30.15
CA ARG A 391 8.16 11.09 30.96
C ARG A 391 8.47 11.14 32.45
N ARG A 392 9.65 11.62 32.84
CA ARG A 392 10.05 11.78 34.25
C ARG A 392 9.84 13.20 34.77
N ASN A 393 9.28 14.11 33.95
CA ASN A 393 9.25 15.55 34.23
C ASN A 393 10.64 16.15 34.53
N GLU A 394 11.70 15.50 34.07
CA GLU A 394 13.10 15.91 34.22
C GLU A 394 13.51 16.69 32.96
N GLY A 395 13.36 18.02 32.96
CA GLY A 395 13.72 18.90 31.83
C GLY A 395 12.56 19.75 31.31
N PHE A 396 12.85 20.67 30.39
CA PHE A 396 11.83 21.50 29.73
C PHE A 396 11.23 20.76 28.52
N ALA A 397 9.91 20.68 28.50
CA ALA A 397 9.08 20.19 27.40
C ALA A 397 8.68 21.35 26.47
N ARG A 398 8.19 21.03 25.27
CA ARG A 398 7.58 22.05 24.39
C ARG A 398 6.44 22.80 25.10
N ASP A 399 5.65 22.09 25.89
CA ASP A 399 4.50 22.65 26.62
C ASP A 399 4.94 23.60 27.76
N ASP A 400 6.24 23.64 28.10
CA ASP A 400 6.81 24.60 29.06
C ASP A 400 7.20 25.94 28.40
N PHE A 401 7.07 26.08 27.07
CA PHE A 401 7.34 27.32 26.33
C PHE A 401 6.06 27.91 25.75
N THR A 402 5.76 29.17 26.08
CA THR A 402 4.66 29.92 25.47
C THR A 402 5.22 31.04 24.61
N THR A 403 4.82 31.11 23.34
CA THR A 403 5.11 32.26 22.48
C THR A 403 4.04 33.33 22.69
N SER A 404 4.39 34.47 23.29
CA SER A 404 3.49 35.63 23.33
C SER A 404 3.50 36.32 21.97
N THR A 405 2.38 36.34 21.25
CA THR A 405 2.21 37.17 20.05
C THR A 405 1.60 38.51 20.42
N SER A 406 2.42 39.43 20.94
CA SER A 406 2.11 40.87 20.89
C SER A 406 2.69 41.47 19.62
N THR A 407 1.84 42.18 18.89
CA THR A 407 2.18 42.99 17.73
C THR A 407 3.18 44.07 18.14
N THR A 408 4.37 44.04 17.55
CA THR A 408 5.32 45.14 17.27
C THR A 408 6.75 44.60 17.39
N THR A 409 7.50 44.81 16.31
CA THR A 409 8.90 44.49 16.02
C THR A 409 9.86 44.53 17.23
N SER A 410 10.45 43.38 17.57
CA SER A 410 11.90 43.18 17.85
C SER A 410 12.16 41.77 18.41
N SER A 411 13.36 41.25 18.12
CA SER A 411 13.95 39.95 18.46
C SER A 411 13.32 39.14 19.61
N ARG A 412 12.93 37.88 19.36
CA ARG A 412 12.38 36.96 20.37
C ARG A 412 13.33 35.83 20.75
N SER A 413 13.51 35.64 22.06
CA SER A 413 13.98 34.39 22.68
C SER A 413 12.81 33.72 23.41
N PRO A 414 12.65 32.39 23.36
CA PRO A 414 11.63 31.69 24.15
C PRO A 414 11.96 31.74 25.65
N VAL A 415 11.00 32.15 26.48
CA VAL A 415 11.14 32.19 27.95
C VAL A 415 10.53 30.90 28.53
N PRO A 416 11.27 30.11 29.33
CA PRO A 416 10.72 28.95 30.02
C PRO A 416 9.80 29.37 31.16
N ARG A 417 8.76 28.58 31.46
CA ARG A 417 8.05 28.68 32.75
C ARG A 417 8.99 28.32 33.90
N ASP A 418 8.97 29.14 34.94
CA ASP A 418 9.83 28.98 36.12
C ASP A 418 9.49 27.65 36.84
N ARG A 419 10.42 26.69 36.81
CA ARG A 419 10.37 25.46 37.62
C ARG A 419 11.47 25.55 38.67
N SER A 420 11.08 25.75 39.92
CA SER A 420 12.02 25.70 41.04
C SER A 420 12.57 24.27 41.21
N ALA A 421 13.87 24.11 40.98
CA ALA A 421 14.57 22.87 41.23
C ALA A 421 14.65 22.62 42.75
N ARG A 422 13.97 21.58 43.25
CA ARG A 422 14.25 21.06 44.60
C ARG A 422 15.58 20.31 44.56
N ALA A 423 16.60 20.90 45.18
CA ALA A 423 17.84 20.20 45.52
C ALA A 423 17.54 19.03 46.48
N GLY A 424 17.87 17.81 46.08
CA GLY A 424 17.73 16.62 46.92
C GLY A 424 18.86 16.55 47.96
N THR A 425 18.50 16.56 49.24
CA THR A 425 19.38 16.22 50.36
C THR A 425 19.69 14.72 50.35
N ALA A 426 20.97 14.35 50.43
CA ALA A 426 21.44 12.97 50.52
C ALA A 426 21.15 12.37 51.91
N PRO A 427 20.69 11.10 52.02
CA PRO A 427 20.54 10.45 53.32
C PRO A 427 21.86 9.83 53.78
N THR A 428 22.32 10.25 54.96
CA THR A 428 23.40 9.62 55.74
C THR A 428 22.98 8.25 56.25
N ARG A 429 23.85 7.25 56.06
CA ARG A 429 23.64 5.83 56.41
C ARG A 429 24.14 5.57 57.84
N PRO A 430 23.38 4.92 58.74
CA PRO A 430 23.87 4.61 60.09
C PRO A 430 24.79 3.37 60.11
N PRO A 431 25.74 3.27 61.06
CA PRO A 431 26.71 2.18 61.12
C PRO A 431 26.11 0.88 61.69
N ARG A 432 26.61 -0.26 61.21
CA ARG A 432 26.24 -1.62 61.67
C ARG A 432 26.95 -1.98 62.98
N PRO A 433 26.30 -2.73 63.90
CA PRO A 433 26.96 -3.25 65.11
C PRO A 433 27.82 -4.50 64.80
N PRO A 434 28.83 -4.80 65.64
CA PRO A 434 29.75 -5.91 65.42
C PRO A 434 29.15 -7.26 65.84
N ARG A 435 29.52 -8.32 65.12
CA ARG A 435 29.24 -9.72 65.51
C ARG A 435 30.34 -10.21 66.45
N HIS A 436 29.95 -10.71 67.61
CA HIS A 436 30.79 -11.60 68.40
C HIS A 436 30.72 -13.04 67.85
N LEU A 437 31.81 -13.76 68.10
CA LEU A 437 32.26 -15.09 67.66
C LEU A 437 31.17 -16.13 67.37
#